data_AF-A0A8A3PBR6-F1
#
_entry.id   AF-A0A8A3PBR6-F1
#
_cell.length_a   1.000
_cell.length_b   1.000
_cell.length_c   1.000
_cell.angle_alpha   90.00
_cell.angle_beta   90.00
_cell.angle_gamma   90.00
#
_symmetry.space_group_name_H-M   'P 1'
#
loop_
_entity.id
_entity.type
_entity.pdbx_description
1 polymer ?
#
loop_
_entity_poly.entity_id
_entity_poly.type
_entity_poly.pdbx_seq_one_letter_code
_entity_poly.pdbx_strand_id
1 'polypeptide(L)'
;MYMALQREADYFGSTNLANRLKEKKYLEAVKVSYSIEAVEAVEAFEASAEGITVLEGNLTNVKLDLWPKWSTKRVYVCPRDILGHRGNPSSCGKRCLGARLIFGVKWEEENILGGALLKQKTIIDDELCVDRSSGEERSSFSQED
;
A
#
# COMPACT_ATOMS: atom_id res chain seq x y z
N MET A 1 -13.72 23.80 -0.75
CA MET A 1 -13.67 23.59 0.72
C MET A 1 -12.64 24.48 1.41
N TYR A 2 -11.38 24.48 0.98
CA TYR A 2 -10.30 25.29 1.60
C TYR A 2 -10.61 26.81 1.73
N MET A 3 -11.11 27.47 0.67
CA MET A 3 -11.41 28.90 0.72
C MET A 3 -12.56 29.26 1.69
N ALA A 4 -13.48 28.32 1.92
CA ALA A 4 -14.58 28.52 2.87
C ALA A 4 -14.04 28.46 4.31
N LEU A 5 -13.21 27.47 4.61
CA LEU A 5 -12.55 27.31 5.91
C LEU A 5 -11.68 28.52 6.26
N GLN A 6 -10.98 29.08 5.28
CA GLN A 6 -10.19 30.30 5.47
C GLN A 6 -11.08 31.50 5.83
N ARG A 7 -12.16 31.73 5.08
CA ARG A 7 -13.11 32.82 5.36
C ARG A 7 -13.79 32.66 6.72
N GLU A 8 -14.06 31.43 7.12
CA GLU A 8 -14.66 31.13 8.41
C GLU A 8 -13.67 31.37 9.55
N ALA A 9 -12.40 31.00 9.39
CA ALA A 9 -11.34 31.35 10.33
C ALA A 9 -11.16 32.86 10.48
N ASP A 10 -11.21 33.61 9.37
CA ASP A 10 -11.20 35.07 9.37
C ASP A 10 -12.43 35.63 10.11
N TYR A 11 -13.62 35.09 9.82
CA TYR A 11 -14.88 35.51 10.44
C TYR A 11 -14.90 35.30 11.96
N PHE A 12 -14.40 34.16 12.43
CA PHE A 12 -14.32 33.84 13.87
C PHE A 12 -13.09 34.44 14.56
N GLY A 13 -12.27 35.24 13.86
CA GLY A 13 -11.10 35.90 14.44
C GLY A 13 -9.98 34.94 14.83
N SER A 14 -9.94 33.73 14.26
CA SER A 14 -8.86 32.77 14.47
C SER A 14 -7.67 33.13 13.59
N THR A 15 -6.95 34.19 13.97
CA THR A 15 -5.85 34.78 13.19
C THR A 15 -4.74 33.77 12.89
N ASN A 16 -4.41 32.90 13.85
CA ASN A 16 -3.42 31.86 13.63
C ASN A 16 -3.89 30.85 12.57
N LEU A 17 -5.10 30.28 12.73
CA LEU A 17 -5.67 29.35 11.74
C LEU A 17 -5.80 30.00 10.36
N ALA A 18 -6.28 31.23 10.29
CA ALA A 18 -6.40 31.98 9.04
C ALA A 18 -5.05 32.17 8.34
N ASN A 19 -4.00 32.54 9.09
CA ASN A 19 -2.64 32.67 8.55
C ASN A 19 -2.08 31.34 8.09
N ARG A 20 -2.21 30.28 8.90
CA ARG A 20 -1.72 28.93 8.55
C ARG A 20 -2.44 28.35 7.34
N LEU A 21 -3.75 28.58 7.21
CA LEU A 21 -4.50 28.25 6.02
C LEU A 21 -3.95 29.04 4.83
N LYS A 22 -3.93 30.38 4.91
CA LYS A 22 -3.47 31.29 3.84
C LYS A 22 -2.07 30.96 3.33
N GLU A 23 -1.15 30.63 4.23
CA GLU A 23 0.23 30.20 3.94
C GLU A 23 0.34 28.75 3.45
N LYS A 24 -0.76 28.00 3.49
CA LYS A 24 -0.87 26.58 3.14
C LYS A 24 0.07 25.68 3.94
N LYS A 25 0.38 26.04 5.20
CA LYS A 25 1.24 25.25 6.10
C LYS A 25 0.75 23.83 6.34
N TYR A 26 -0.55 23.58 6.15
CA TYR A 26 -1.13 22.24 6.21
C TYR A 26 -0.52 21.28 5.15
N LEU A 27 0.03 21.79 4.04
CA LEU A 27 0.69 20.96 3.03
C LEU A 27 1.99 20.32 3.54
N GLU A 28 2.62 20.91 4.56
CA GLU A 28 3.81 20.36 5.19
C GLU A 28 3.44 19.21 6.15
N ALA A 29 2.24 19.28 6.74
CA ALA A 29 1.72 18.28 7.66
C ALA A 29 1.12 17.06 6.94
N VAL A 30 0.66 17.20 5.69
CA VAL A 30 0.05 16.11 4.93
C VAL A 30 1.08 15.48 4.00
N LYS A 31 1.45 14.23 4.30
CA LYS A 31 2.34 13.40 3.47
C LYS A 31 1.53 12.27 2.84
N VAL A 32 1.87 11.92 1.61
CA VAL A 32 1.27 10.75 0.93
C VAL A 32 2.39 9.77 0.61
N SER A 33 2.30 8.56 1.14
CA SER A 33 3.21 7.47 0.83
C SER A 33 2.56 6.49 -0.14
N TYR A 34 3.31 6.03 -1.13
CA TYR A 34 2.89 5.02 -2.08
C TYR A 34 3.75 3.77 -1.93
N SER A 35 3.13 2.60 -1.95
CA SER A 35 3.81 1.31 -2.12
C SER A 35 3.14 0.52 -3.23
N ILE A 36 3.94 -0.22 -3.99
CA ILE A 36 3.48 -1.07 -5.08
C ILE A 36 3.96 -2.47 -4.81
N GLU A 37 3.03 -3.42 -4.80
CA GLU A 37 3.31 -4.84 -4.62
C GLU A 37 2.91 -5.59 -5.89
N ALA A 38 3.84 -6.37 -6.43
CA ALA A 38 3.55 -7.27 -7.54
C ALA A 38 2.81 -8.51 -7.00
N VAL A 39 1.68 -8.84 -7.62
CA VAL A 39 0.87 -10.00 -7.25
C VAL A 39 0.98 -11.03 -8.37
N GLU A 40 1.67 -12.14 -8.09
CA GLU A 40 1.78 -13.26 -9.01
C GLU A 40 0.69 -14.29 -8.72
N ALA A 41 -0.13 -14.60 -9.74
CA ALA A 41 -1.17 -15.62 -9.74
C ALA A 41 -2.42 -15.37 -8.87
N VAL A 42 -3.48 -16.10 -9.23
CA VAL A 42 -4.87 -15.93 -8.76
C VAL A 42 -5.02 -16.14 -7.25
N GLU A 43 -4.27 -17.06 -6.64
CA GLU A 43 -4.36 -17.34 -5.20
C GLU A 43 -3.87 -16.16 -4.34
N ALA A 44 -2.83 -15.44 -4.80
CA ALA A 44 -2.39 -14.20 -4.16
C ALA A 44 -3.36 -13.04 -4.43
N PHE A 45 -4.07 -13.09 -5.56
CA PHE A 45 -5.08 -12.11 -5.94
C PHE A 45 -6.33 -12.21 -5.06
N GLU A 46 -6.83 -13.42 -4.79
CA GLU A 46 -7.96 -13.69 -3.89
C GLU A 46 -7.62 -13.30 -2.44
N ALA A 47 -6.45 -13.69 -1.93
CA ALA A 47 -5.98 -13.27 -0.61
C ALA A 47 -5.78 -11.73 -0.51
N SER A 48 -5.34 -11.09 -1.59
CA SER A 48 -5.24 -9.62 -1.64
C SER A 48 -6.61 -8.95 -1.70
N ALA A 49 -7.60 -9.55 -2.39
CA ALA A 49 -8.96 -9.02 -2.50
C ALA A 49 -9.72 -9.09 -1.17
N GLU A 50 -9.55 -10.16 -0.40
CA GLU A 50 -10.02 -10.25 0.99
C GLU A 50 -9.29 -9.23 1.89
N GLY A 51 -7.98 -9.04 1.69
CA GLY A 51 -7.23 -7.98 2.37
C GLY A 51 -7.70 -6.55 2.01
N ILE A 52 -8.09 -6.32 0.76
CA ILE A 52 -8.61 -5.03 0.26
C ILE A 52 -9.96 -4.72 0.91
N THR A 53 -10.88 -5.67 0.95
CA THR A 53 -12.20 -5.49 1.56
C THR A 53 -12.13 -5.22 3.07
N VAL A 54 -11.17 -5.82 3.78
CA VAL A 54 -10.94 -5.53 5.22
C VAL A 54 -10.34 -4.13 5.44
N LEU A 55 -9.55 -3.62 4.49
CA LEU A 55 -8.91 -2.30 4.57
C LEU A 55 -9.87 -1.16 4.21
N GLU A 56 -10.78 -1.37 3.24
CA GLU A 56 -11.83 -0.40 2.88
C GLU A 56 -12.76 -0.07 4.07
N GLY A 57 -12.99 -1.03 4.98
CA GLY A 57 -13.86 -0.84 6.14
C GLY A 57 -13.22 -0.14 7.34
N ASN A 58 -11.89 -0.08 7.45
CA ASN A 58 -11.22 0.27 8.71
C ASN A 58 -10.23 1.45 8.65
N LEU A 59 -9.83 1.94 7.46
CA LEU A 59 -8.81 2.99 7.35
C LEU A 59 -9.21 4.08 6.35
N THR A 60 -9.74 5.21 6.85
CA THR A 60 -10.09 6.38 6.03
C THR A 60 -8.88 7.07 5.38
N ASN A 61 -7.66 6.72 5.82
CA ASN A 61 -6.42 7.29 5.32
C ASN A 61 -5.65 6.38 4.35
N VAL A 62 -6.22 5.23 3.96
CA VAL A 62 -5.59 4.31 3.00
C VAL A 62 -6.49 4.13 1.79
N LYS A 63 -5.90 4.23 0.60
CA LYS A 63 -6.53 3.92 -0.69
C LYS A 63 -5.76 2.77 -1.34
N LEU A 64 -6.50 1.80 -1.86
CA LEU A 64 -5.95 0.67 -2.60
C LEU A 64 -6.47 0.70 -4.04
N ASP A 65 -5.57 0.57 -5.01
CA ASP A 65 -5.93 0.47 -6.42
C ASP A 65 -5.31 -0.81 -7.00
N LEU A 66 -6.14 -1.62 -7.65
CA LEU A 66 -5.72 -2.90 -8.24
C LEU A 66 -5.57 -2.77 -9.76
N TRP A 67 -4.40 -3.17 -10.26
CA TRP A 67 -4.04 -3.07 -11.67
C TRP A 67 -3.83 -4.48 -12.25
N PRO A 68 -4.91 -5.15 -12.69
CA PRO A 68 -4.82 -6.52 -13.19
C PRO A 68 -4.09 -6.57 -14.53
N LYS A 69 -3.31 -7.63 -14.72
CA LYS A 69 -2.59 -7.91 -15.97
C LYS A 69 -2.58 -9.41 -16.25
N TRP A 70 -2.96 -9.76 -17.48
CA TRP A 70 -2.71 -11.08 -18.03
C TRP A 70 -1.24 -11.24 -18.39
N SER A 71 -0.63 -12.32 -17.92
CA SER A 71 0.74 -12.70 -18.29
C SER A 71 0.82 -14.20 -18.51
N THR A 72 1.97 -14.66 -19.02
CA THR A 72 2.26 -16.09 -19.16
C THR A 72 3.38 -16.48 -18.21
N LYS A 73 3.25 -17.66 -17.59
CA LYS A 73 4.34 -18.30 -16.85
C LYS A 73 4.75 -19.59 -17.53
N ARG A 74 6.04 -19.93 -17.44
CA ARG A 74 6.56 -21.22 -17.90
C ARG A 74 6.49 -22.23 -16.77
N VAL A 75 5.73 -23.31 -16.97
CA VAL A 75 5.54 -24.38 -15.99
C VAL A 75 6.28 -25.62 -16.44
N TYR A 76 7.07 -26.19 -15.53
CA TYR A 76 7.79 -27.43 -15.80
C TYR A 76 6.81 -28.59 -15.98
N VAL A 77 7.02 -29.37 -17.05
CA VAL A 77 6.28 -30.60 -17.30
C VAL A 77 7.21 -31.79 -17.11
N CYS A 78 6.78 -32.74 -16.29
CA CYS A 78 7.51 -33.97 -16.07
C CYS A 78 7.66 -34.73 -17.40
N PRO A 79 8.86 -35.23 -17.76
CA PRO A 79 9.05 -36.04 -18.97
C PRO A 79 8.19 -37.31 -19.02
N ARG A 80 7.68 -37.73 -17.87
CA ARG A 80 6.78 -38.89 -17.70
C ARG A 80 5.33 -38.49 -17.41
N ASP A 81 5.00 -37.22 -17.55
CA ASP A 81 3.66 -36.65 -17.40
C ASP A 81 2.99 -36.95 -16.03
N ILE A 82 3.80 -37.01 -14.98
CA ILE A 82 3.31 -37.21 -13.61
C ILE A 82 2.83 -35.85 -13.07
N LEU A 83 1.52 -35.71 -12.91
CA LEU A 83 0.86 -34.46 -12.47
C LEU A 83 1.46 -33.88 -11.18
N GLY A 84 1.74 -34.72 -10.17
CA GLY A 84 2.32 -34.27 -8.90
C GLY A 84 3.76 -33.70 -8.99
N HIS A 85 4.40 -33.78 -10.15
CA HIS A 85 5.72 -33.17 -10.41
C HIS A 85 5.61 -31.87 -11.21
N ARG A 86 4.41 -31.52 -11.70
CA ARG A 86 4.21 -30.33 -12.54
C ARG A 86 4.53 -29.07 -11.76
N GLY A 87 5.23 -28.13 -12.40
CA GLY A 87 5.71 -26.90 -11.76
C GLY A 87 6.86 -27.08 -10.78
N ASN A 88 7.16 -28.30 -10.32
CA ASN A 88 8.28 -28.57 -9.42
C ASN A 88 9.25 -29.63 -9.98
N PRO A 89 10.32 -29.21 -10.67
CA PRO A 89 11.35 -30.13 -11.17
C PRO A 89 12.02 -30.97 -10.08
N SER A 90 12.09 -30.47 -8.83
CA SER A 90 12.73 -31.19 -7.72
C SER A 90 11.96 -32.43 -7.27
N SER A 91 10.66 -32.51 -7.57
CA SER A 91 9.85 -33.72 -7.34
C SER A 91 10.27 -34.90 -8.24
N CYS A 92 11.09 -34.68 -9.27
CA CYS A 92 11.52 -35.72 -10.19
C CYS A 92 12.66 -36.58 -9.64
N GLY A 93 12.37 -37.86 -9.39
CA GLY A 93 13.39 -38.86 -9.05
C GLY A 93 14.17 -39.44 -10.25
N LYS A 94 15.02 -40.43 -9.99
CA LYS A 94 15.94 -41.06 -10.97
C LYS A 94 15.27 -41.50 -12.29
N ARG A 95 14.07 -42.08 -12.23
CA ARG A 95 13.33 -42.54 -13.42
C ARG A 95 12.93 -41.37 -14.34
N CYS A 96 12.56 -40.23 -13.75
CA CYS A 96 12.21 -39.03 -14.50
C CYS A 96 13.45 -38.39 -15.13
N LEU A 97 14.58 -38.41 -14.42
CA LEU A 97 15.87 -37.93 -14.94
C LEU A 97 16.35 -38.77 -16.13
N GLY A 98 16.20 -40.10 -16.07
CA GLY A 98 16.49 -40.98 -17.21
C GLY A 98 15.62 -40.65 -18.43
N ALA A 99 14.32 -40.45 -18.22
CA ALA A 99 13.41 -40.00 -19.28
C ALA A 99 13.79 -38.62 -19.84
N ARG A 100 14.33 -37.73 -19.00
CA ARG A 100 14.81 -36.40 -19.40
C ARG A 100 15.99 -36.45 -20.37
N LEU A 101 16.85 -37.46 -20.27
CA LEU A 101 17.97 -37.66 -21.21
C LEU A 101 17.48 -38.07 -22.60
N ILE A 102 16.32 -38.72 -22.68
CA ILE A 102 15.73 -39.21 -23.93
C ILE A 102 14.83 -38.15 -24.56
N PHE A 103 13.90 -37.60 -23.77
CA PHE A 103 12.85 -36.70 -24.26
C PHE A 103 13.15 -35.22 -24.05
N GLY A 104 14.25 -34.89 -23.36
CA GLY A 104 14.58 -33.52 -22.99
C GLY A 104 13.75 -32.98 -21.82
N VAL A 105 14.00 -31.72 -21.48
CA VAL A 105 13.22 -30.96 -20.49
C VAL A 105 12.05 -30.30 -21.20
N LYS A 106 10.82 -30.46 -20.68
CA LYS A 106 9.62 -29.84 -21.23
C LYS A 106 9.11 -28.72 -20.34
N TRP A 107 8.60 -27.67 -20.99
CA TRP A 107 7.98 -26.51 -20.36
C TRP A 107 6.72 -26.16 -21.14
N GLU A 108 5.65 -25.83 -20.45
CA GLU A 108 4.42 -25.31 -21.02
C GLU A 108 4.23 -23.85 -20.61
N GLU A 109 3.59 -23.06 -21.48
CA GLU A 109 3.14 -21.72 -21.14
C GLU A 109 1.73 -21.79 -20.58
N GLU A 110 1.52 -21.15 -19.44
CA GLU A 110 0.20 -20.97 -18.84
C GLU A 110 -0.13 -19.51 -18.72
N ASN A 111 -1.34 -19.13 -19.13
CA ASN A 111 -1.89 -17.82 -18.84
C ASN A 111 -2.18 -17.72 -17.35
N ILE A 112 -1.69 -16.67 -16.72
CA ILE A 112 -1.99 -16.31 -15.34
C ILE A 112 -2.56 -14.90 -15.31
N LEU A 113 -3.50 -14.70 -14.39
CA LEU A 113 -3.94 -13.37 -13.98
C LEU A 113 -3.09 -12.97 -12.77
N GLY A 114 -2.29 -11.92 -12.95
CA GLY A 114 -1.56 -11.26 -11.87
C GLY A 114 -1.84 -9.76 -11.93
N GLY A 115 -0.96 -8.96 -11.34
CA GLY A 115 -1.07 -7.52 -11.42
C GLY A 115 -0.19 -6.77 -10.44
N ALA A 116 -0.53 -5.52 -10.22
CA ALA A 116 0.06 -4.71 -9.17
C ALA A 116 -1.03 -4.20 -8.22
N LEU A 117 -0.76 -4.27 -6.92
CA LEU A 117 -1.54 -3.59 -5.90
C LEU A 117 -0.83 -2.30 -5.54
N LEU A 118 -1.46 -1.16 -5.84
CA LEU A 118 -1.02 0.15 -5.40
C LEU A 118 -1.68 0.47 -4.08
N LYS A 119 -0.87 0.77 -3.07
CA LYS A 119 -1.33 1.25 -1.77
C LYS A 119 -0.87 2.67 -1.58
N GLN A 120 -1.83 3.57 -1.46
CA GLN A 120 -1.63 4.96 -1.10
C GLN A 120 -2.05 5.14 0.36
N LYS A 121 -1.19 5.73 1.17
CA LYS A 121 -1.49 6.07 2.57
C LYS A 121 -1.25 7.55 2.79
N THR A 122 -2.27 8.22 3.29
CA THR A 122 -2.19 9.59 3.79
C THR A 122 -1.71 9.56 5.23
N ILE A 123 -0.66 10.30 5.50
CA ILE A 123 -0.02 10.44 6.81
C ILE A 123 -0.15 11.91 7.19
N ILE A 124 -0.72 12.17 8.37
CA ILE A 124 -0.84 13.51 8.94
C ILE A 124 0.20 13.60 10.05
N ASP A 125 1.05 14.61 9.95
CA ASP A 125 2.03 14.97 10.96
C ASP A 125 1.36 15.90 11.98
N ASP A 126 0.76 15.29 13.01
CA ASP A 126 -0.06 16.02 13.98
C ASP A 126 0.74 17.09 14.74
N GLU A 127 2.05 16.91 14.91
CA GLU A 127 2.90 17.92 15.55
C GLU A 127 2.98 19.21 14.73
N LEU A 128 3.00 19.09 13.40
CA LEU A 128 2.94 20.24 12.49
C LEU A 128 1.53 20.84 12.42
N CYS A 129 0.50 20.17 12.96
CA CYS A 129 -0.88 20.67 13.03
C CYS A 129 -1.14 21.52 14.28
N VAL A 130 -0.36 21.37 15.35
CA VAL A 130 -0.58 22.07 16.63
C VAL A 130 0.36 23.27 16.77
N ASP A 131 -0.18 24.44 17.13
CA ASP A 131 0.65 25.57 17.55
C ASP A 131 1.15 25.35 18.98
N ARG A 132 2.47 25.30 19.15
CA ARG A 132 3.10 25.22 20.48
C ARG A 132 3.10 26.57 21.24
N SER A 133 2.48 27.62 20.68
CA SER A 133 2.54 28.98 21.22
C SER A 133 1.48 29.33 22.27
N SER A 134 0.75 28.35 22.83
CA SER A 134 -0.25 28.59 23.89
C SER A 134 0.09 27.89 25.21
N GLY A 135 1.37 27.85 25.58
CA GLY A 135 1.88 27.07 26.71
C GLY A 135 2.87 27.78 27.64
N GLU A 136 3.03 29.10 27.57
CA GLU A 136 3.83 29.86 28.53
C GLU A 136 3.13 31.19 28.83
N GLU A 137 2.28 31.19 29.86
CA GLU A 137 1.99 32.37 30.70
C GLU A 137 0.97 31.97 31.79
N ARG A 138 1.47 31.34 32.86
CA ARG A 138 0.86 31.39 34.20
C ARG A 138 1.82 30.78 35.22
N SER A 139 2.74 31.59 35.74
CA SER A 139 3.20 31.55 37.14
C SER A 139 4.40 32.49 37.34
N SER A 140 4.13 33.76 37.50
CA SER A 140 4.98 34.69 38.25
C SER A 140 4.09 35.73 38.92
N PHE A 141 3.33 35.27 39.92
CA PHE A 141 2.80 36.18 40.93
C PHE A 141 3.78 36.12 42.11
N SER A 142 4.67 37.10 42.14
CA SER A 142 5.59 37.38 43.23
C SER A 142 4.77 37.68 44.50
N GLN A 143 5.02 36.93 45.57
CA GLN A 143 4.67 37.36 46.93
C GLN A 143 5.76 38.31 47.40
N GLU A 144 5.43 39.59 47.52
CA GLU A 144 6.04 40.50 48.49
C GLU A 144 4.90 41.26 49.19
N ASP A 145 5.10 41.42 50.50
CA ASP A 145 4.31 42.06 51.57
C ASP A 145 3.21 41.25 52.28
#